data_AF-A0A7V9DL15-F1
#
_entry.id   AF-A0A7V9DL15-F1
#
_cell.length_a   1.000
_cell.length_b   1.000
_cell.length_c   1.000
_cell.angle_alpha   90.00
_cell.angle_beta   90.00
_cell.angle_gamma   90.00
#
_symmetry.space_group_name_H-M   'P 1'
#
loop_
_entity.id
_entity.type
_entity.pdbx_description
1 polymer ?
#
loop_
_entity_poly.entity_id
_entity_poly.type
_entity_poly.pdbx_seq_one_letter_code
_entity_poly.pdbx_strand_id
1 'polypeptide(L)'
;QIGYESLALDYFREALFADLADIHANTTDGVHIASAGGAWGALVFGFAGMTDSGVALRFTPSLPKGWDGFEFRITRHGSRMSVDVDREGCVVTVLSGPPVPVMDGDQQVHVDEGTSYRIPAMKLPPLEHDVGTAANSPADDD
;
A
#
# COMPACT_ATOMS: atom_id res chain seq x y z
N GLN A 1 8.65 -0.27 7.04
CA GLN A 1 8.09 0.70 6.08
C GLN A 1 8.56 2.08 6.53
N ILE A 2 9.33 2.81 5.71
CA ILE A 2 10.05 4.04 6.10
C ILE A 2 9.34 5.27 5.52
N GLY A 3 8.36 5.80 6.28
CA GLY A 3 7.89 7.21 6.41
C GLY A 3 7.84 8.23 5.27
N TYR A 4 8.19 7.92 4.03
CA TYR A 4 8.27 8.90 2.93
C TYR A 4 7.10 8.76 1.97
N GLU A 5 5.91 9.17 2.43
CA GLU A 5 4.67 9.18 1.64
C GLU A 5 4.82 10.00 0.34
N SER A 6 5.58 11.09 0.37
CA SER A 6 5.86 11.93 -0.81
C SER A 6 6.82 11.24 -1.79
N LEU A 7 7.88 10.59 -1.30
CA LEU A 7 8.85 9.92 -2.16
C LEU A 7 8.28 8.66 -2.82
N ALA A 8 7.44 7.91 -2.10
CA ALA A 8 6.72 6.78 -2.67
C ALA A 8 5.74 7.22 -3.77
N LEU A 9 5.08 8.36 -3.59
CA LEU A 9 4.23 8.96 -4.61
C LEU A 9 5.03 9.46 -5.82
N ASP A 10 6.21 10.06 -5.60
CA ASP A 10 7.04 10.56 -6.69
C ASP A 10 7.62 9.40 -7.52
N TYR A 11 8.11 8.33 -6.89
CA TYR A 11 8.50 7.10 -7.62
C TYR A 11 7.34 6.41 -8.32
N PHE A 12 6.17 6.37 -7.68
CA PHE A 12 4.97 5.83 -8.33
C PHE A 12 4.58 6.67 -9.55
N ARG A 13 4.63 8.00 -9.46
CA ARG A 13 4.37 8.90 -10.58
C ARG A 13 5.43 8.76 -11.66
N GLU A 14 6.71 8.67 -11.32
CA GLU A 14 7.78 8.45 -12.32
C GLU A 14 7.58 7.13 -13.05
N ALA A 15 7.26 6.03 -12.36
CA ALA A 15 6.95 4.75 -12.99
C ALA A 15 5.68 4.83 -13.85
N LEU A 16 4.62 5.46 -13.35
CA LEU A 16 3.34 5.59 -14.05
C LEU A 16 3.43 6.52 -15.27
N PHE A 17 4.21 7.62 -15.20
CA PHE A 17 4.43 8.55 -16.31
C PHE A 17 5.49 8.06 -17.31
N ALA A 18 6.49 7.29 -16.88
CA ALA A 18 7.41 6.61 -17.80
C ALA A 18 6.66 5.73 -18.79
N ASP A 19 5.59 5.10 -18.32
CA ASP A 19 4.79 4.19 -19.12
C ASP A 19 3.55 4.81 -19.78
N LEU A 20 2.89 5.79 -19.14
CA LEU A 20 1.69 6.44 -19.68
C LEU A 20 2.01 7.63 -20.62
N ALA A 21 3.18 8.28 -20.48
CA ALA A 21 3.48 9.53 -21.18
C ALA A 21 4.54 9.45 -22.28
N ASP A 22 4.98 8.25 -22.69
CA ASP A 22 5.90 8.06 -23.83
C ASP A 22 7.16 8.97 -23.78
N ILE A 23 7.72 9.17 -22.58
CA ILE A 23 8.91 10.03 -22.39
C ILE A 23 10.19 9.43 -23.00
N HIS A 24 10.12 8.21 -23.54
CA HIS A 24 11.20 7.57 -24.28
C HIS A 24 10.97 7.50 -25.81
N ALA A 25 9.86 8.04 -26.32
CA ALA A 25 9.54 8.06 -27.76
C ALA A 25 9.73 6.70 -28.46
N ASN A 26 9.15 5.64 -27.89
CA ASN A 26 9.31 4.26 -28.37
C ASN A 26 7.97 3.56 -28.71
N THR A 27 6.86 4.30 -28.76
CA THR A 27 5.47 3.85 -29.04
C THR A 27 5.20 3.06 -30.34
N THR A 28 6.20 2.48 -31.00
CA THR A 28 6.03 1.64 -32.20
C THR A 28 5.99 0.12 -31.90
N ASP A 29 6.42 -0.37 -30.73
CA ASP A 29 6.59 -1.82 -30.49
C ASP A 29 5.52 -2.52 -29.60
N GLY A 30 4.41 -1.84 -29.27
CA GLY A 30 3.21 -2.48 -28.71
C GLY A 30 2.92 -2.17 -27.24
N VAL A 31 1.73 -2.53 -26.77
CA VAL A 31 1.27 -2.26 -25.39
C VAL A 31 2.17 -2.98 -24.38
N HIS A 32 2.82 -2.22 -23.49
CA HIS A 32 3.68 -2.76 -22.44
C HIS A 32 2.84 -3.42 -21.33
N ILE A 33 2.45 -4.68 -21.52
CA ILE A 33 1.71 -5.50 -20.53
C ILE A 33 2.42 -5.52 -19.15
N ALA A 34 3.76 -5.39 -19.13
CA ALA A 34 4.55 -5.32 -17.90
C ALA A 34 4.28 -4.04 -17.08
N SER A 35 4.01 -2.91 -17.73
CA SER A 35 3.72 -1.64 -17.08
C SER A 35 2.40 -1.68 -16.31
N ALA A 36 1.34 -2.21 -16.94
CA ALA A 36 0.03 -2.32 -16.30
C ALA A 36 0.09 -3.20 -15.04
N GLY A 37 0.92 -4.25 -15.07
CA GLY A 37 1.22 -5.07 -13.89
C GLY A 37 1.98 -4.30 -12.80
N GLY A 38 2.94 -3.45 -13.18
CA GLY A 38 3.67 -2.58 -12.27
C GLY A 38 2.77 -1.55 -11.57
N ALA A 39 1.91 -0.87 -12.33
CA ALA A 39 0.95 0.10 -11.79
C ALA A 39 -0.05 -0.55 -10.82
N TRP A 40 -0.60 -1.72 -11.20
CA TRP A 40 -1.49 -2.48 -10.31
C TRP A 40 -0.77 -2.95 -9.04
N GLY A 41 0.45 -3.46 -9.19
CA GLY A 41 1.26 -3.92 -8.06
C GLY A 41 1.58 -2.78 -7.09
N ALA A 42 1.88 -1.59 -7.58
CA ALA A 42 2.15 -0.43 -6.73
C ALA A 42 0.89 0.07 -6.00
N LEU A 43 -0.29 0.01 -6.63
CA LEU A 43 -1.56 0.29 -5.94
C LEU A 43 -1.83 -0.73 -4.82
N VAL A 44 -1.74 -2.02 -5.13
CA VAL A 44 -2.17 -3.10 -4.22
C VAL A 44 -1.13 -3.41 -3.15
N PHE A 45 0.12 -3.64 -3.52
CA PHE A 45 1.18 -3.98 -2.57
C PHE A 45 1.85 -2.74 -1.97
N GLY A 46 1.83 -1.61 -2.68
CA GLY A 46 2.37 -0.34 -2.20
C GLY A 46 1.37 0.44 -1.36
N PHE A 47 0.37 1.07 -2.00
CA PHE A 47 -0.52 2.01 -1.32
C PHE A 47 -1.57 1.35 -0.43
N ALA A 48 -2.16 0.21 -0.83
CA ALA A 48 -3.02 -0.55 0.08
C ALA A 48 -2.20 -1.32 1.13
N GLY A 49 -0.88 -1.44 0.92
CA GLY A 49 0.02 -2.18 1.79
C GLY A 49 -0.41 -3.64 1.97
N MET A 50 -1.02 -4.24 0.93
CA MET A 50 -1.56 -5.59 1.02
C MET A 50 -0.42 -6.59 1.16
N THR A 51 -0.51 -7.49 2.14
CA THR A 51 0.38 -8.64 2.29
C THR A 51 -0.43 -9.91 2.54
N ASP A 52 0.03 -11.02 1.98
CA ASP A 52 -0.56 -12.35 2.21
C ASP A 52 0.51 -13.25 2.84
N SER A 53 0.29 -13.62 4.11
CA SER A 53 1.17 -14.56 4.83
C SER A 53 0.86 -16.03 4.52
N GLY A 54 -0.12 -16.29 3.66
CA GLY A 54 -0.75 -17.59 3.47
C GLY A 54 -1.85 -17.89 4.50
N VAL A 55 -1.77 -17.28 5.69
CA VAL A 55 -2.75 -17.48 6.77
C VAL A 55 -3.87 -16.45 6.72
N ALA A 56 -3.54 -15.18 6.53
CA ALA A 56 -4.51 -14.08 6.49
C ALA A 56 -4.00 -12.93 5.63
N LEU A 57 -4.92 -12.16 5.05
CA LEU A 57 -4.59 -10.89 4.41
C LEU A 57 -4.37 -9.81 5.45
N ARG A 58 -3.34 -9.00 5.27
CA ARG A 58 -3.10 -7.79 6.07
C ARG A 58 -3.01 -6.59 5.14
N PHE A 59 -3.52 -5.46 5.60
CA PHE A 59 -3.47 -4.19 4.88
C PHE A 59 -2.86 -3.14 5.79
N THR A 60 -1.97 -2.31 5.22
CA THR A 60 -1.39 -1.15 5.89
C THR A 60 -1.51 0.05 4.95
N PRO A 61 -2.71 0.63 4.79
CA PRO A 61 -2.95 1.69 3.83
C PRO A 61 -2.06 2.92 4.07
N SER A 62 -1.46 3.43 3.00
CA SER A 62 -0.71 4.69 2.99
C SER A 62 -1.09 5.47 1.74
N LEU A 63 -2.05 6.39 1.88
CA LEU A 63 -2.56 7.17 0.75
C LEU A 63 -1.75 8.44 0.50
N PRO A 64 -1.32 8.68 -0.75
CA PRO A 64 -0.69 9.94 -1.16
C PRO A 64 -1.52 11.17 -0.79
N LYS A 65 -0.86 12.30 -0.46
CA LYS A 65 -1.56 13.57 -0.21
C LYS A 65 -2.38 13.96 -1.45
N GLY A 66 -3.71 14.04 -1.30
CA GLY A 66 -4.66 14.37 -2.37
C GLY A 66 -5.50 13.21 -2.90
N TRP A 67 -5.26 11.96 -2.44
CA TRP A 67 -6.16 10.85 -2.72
C TRP A 67 -7.14 10.69 -1.56
N ASP A 68 -8.43 10.57 -1.88
CA ASP A 68 -9.49 10.25 -0.92
C ASP A 68 -9.58 8.74 -0.68
N GLY A 69 -9.35 7.95 -1.73
CA GLY A 69 -9.33 6.51 -1.69
C GLY A 69 -9.24 5.86 -3.07
N PHE A 70 -9.21 4.54 -3.12
CA PHE A 70 -9.32 3.74 -4.34
C PHE A 70 -9.87 2.34 -4.05
N GLU A 71 -10.49 1.72 -5.06
CA GLU A 71 -11.01 0.35 -4.99
C GLU A 71 -10.23 -0.56 -5.94
N PHE A 72 -9.99 -1.80 -5.52
CA PHE A 72 -9.52 -2.86 -6.41
C PHE A 72 -10.15 -4.21 -6.05
N ARG A 73 -9.99 -5.20 -6.95
CA ARG A 73 -10.50 -6.56 -6.74
C ARG A 73 -9.38 -7.58 -6.82
N ILE A 74 -9.46 -8.59 -5.97
CA ILE A 74 -8.53 -9.72 -5.91
C ILE A 74 -9.29 -11.04 -5.79
N THR A 75 -8.63 -12.13 -6.17
CA THR A 75 -9.10 -13.49 -5.91
C THR A 75 -8.06 -14.20 -5.06
N ARG A 76 -8.47 -14.75 -3.91
CA ARG A 76 -7.62 -15.52 -3.00
C ARG A 76 -8.32 -16.81 -2.61
N HIS A 77 -7.65 -17.95 -2.81
CA HIS A 77 -8.17 -19.29 -2.45
C HIS A 77 -9.63 -19.56 -2.86
N GLY A 78 -10.03 -19.10 -4.06
CA GLY A 78 -11.38 -19.29 -4.59
C GLY A 78 -12.38 -18.20 -4.18
N SER A 79 -12.02 -17.27 -3.31
CA SER A 79 -12.86 -16.14 -2.92
C SER A 79 -12.52 -14.90 -3.72
N ARG A 80 -13.54 -14.24 -4.28
CA ARG A 80 -13.42 -12.94 -4.96
C ARG A 80 -13.76 -11.84 -3.99
N MET A 81 -12.92 -10.83 -3.90
CA MET A 81 -13.11 -9.69 -3.00
C MET A 81 -13.05 -8.36 -3.74
N SER A 82 -13.76 -7.38 -3.20
CA SER A 82 -13.50 -5.96 -3.41
C SER A 82 -12.83 -5.40 -2.15
N VAL A 83 -11.80 -4.58 -2.35
CA VAL A 83 -11.09 -3.86 -1.30
C VAL A 83 -11.19 -2.38 -1.62
N ASP A 84 -11.92 -1.65 -0.78
CA ASP A 84 -11.98 -0.19 -0.81
C ASP A 84 -10.97 0.35 0.21
N VAL A 85 -10.12 1.29 -0.19
CA VAL A 85 -9.05 1.84 0.64
C VAL A 85 -9.25 3.34 0.75
N ASP A 86 -9.28 3.85 1.97
CA ASP A 86 -9.43 5.27 2.28
C ASP A 86 -8.48 5.72 3.40
N ARG A 87 -8.67 6.95 3.89
CA ARG A 87 -7.87 7.51 4.99
C ARG A 87 -8.11 6.83 6.34
N GLU A 88 -9.26 6.18 6.49
CA GLU A 88 -9.67 5.51 7.72
C GLU A 88 -9.26 4.03 7.75
N GLY A 89 -8.76 3.49 6.64
CA GLY A 89 -8.27 2.12 6.54
C GLY A 89 -8.68 1.45 5.23
N CYS A 90 -9.17 0.22 5.31
CA CYS A 90 -9.76 -0.45 4.17
C CYS A 90 -11.02 -1.24 4.54
N VAL A 91 -11.92 -1.40 3.59
CA VAL A 91 -13.10 -2.26 3.69
C VAL A 91 -12.91 -3.44 2.75
N VAL A 92 -12.91 -4.64 3.32
CA VAL A 92 -12.87 -5.88 2.55
C VAL A 92 -14.28 -6.42 2.43
N THR A 93 -14.76 -6.59 1.20
CA THR A 93 -16.04 -7.20 0.89
C THR A 93 -15.81 -8.51 0.15
N VAL A 94 -16.29 -9.63 0.69
CA VAL A 94 -16.24 -10.93 -0.01
C VAL A 94 -17.46 -11.02 -0.93
N LEU A 95 -17.22 -10.96 -2.23
CA LEU A 95 -18.28 -10.96 -3.25
C LEU A 95 -18.80 -12.36 -3.54
N SER A 96 -17.93 -13.38 -3.43
CA SER A 96 -18.27 -14.78 -3.67
C SER A 96 -17.17 -15.70 -3.14
N GLY A 97 -17.52 -16.87 -2.64
CA GLY A 97 -16.60 -17.93 -2.26
C GLY A 97 -16.41 -18.08 -0.74
N PRO A 98 -15.49 -18.95 -0.29
CA PRO A 98 -15.30 -19.22 1.13
C PRO A 98 -14.94 -17.98 1.97
N PRO A 99 -15.18 -18.00 3.29
CA PRO A 99 -14.79 -16.91 4.17
C PRO A 99 -13.29 -16.60 4.08
N VAL A 100 -12.95 -15.31 4.04
CA VAL A 100 -11.57 -14.85 3.90
C VAL A 100 -11.02 -14.37 5.23
N PRO A 101 -9.90 -14.94 5.72
CA PRO A 101 -9.23 -14.42 6.90
C PRO A 101 -8.49 -13.12 6.60
N VAL A 102 -8.77 -12.08 7.40
CA VAL A 102 -8.09 -10.78 7.40
C VAL A 102 -7.53 -10.48 8.79
N MET A 103 -6.47 -9.69 8.86
CA MET A 103 -5.89 -9.21 10.11
C MET A 103 -6.41 -7.82 10.46
N ASP A 104 -6.94 -7.68 11.67
CA ASP A 104 -7.24 -6.40 12.32
C ASP A 104 -6.34 -6.27 13.55
N GLY A 105 -5.25 -5.50 13.39
CA GLY A 105 -4.13 -5.51 14.33
C GLY A 105 -3.52 -6.91 14.45
N ASP A 106 -3.65 -7.51 15.64
CA ASP A 106 -3.19 -8.87 15.95
C ASP A 106 -4.33 -9.91 15.93
N GLN A 107 -5.57 -9.47 15.73
CA GLN A 107 -6.73 -10.35 15.66
C GLN A 107 -6.96 -10.81 14.21
N GLN A 108 -7.25 -12.09 14.04
CA GLN A 108 -7.75 -12.63 12.79
C GLN A 108 -9.28 -12.59 12.78
N VAL A 109 -9.85 -12.04 11.71
CA VAL A 109 -11.30 -11.96 11.48
C VAL A 109 -11.61 -12.67 10.17
N HIS A 110 -12.70 -13.43 10.12
CA HIS A 110 -13.18 -14.06 8.89
C HIS A 110 -14.30 -13.19 8.31
N VAL A 111 -14.15 -12.81 7.04
CA VAL A 111 -15.17 -12.08 6.29
C VAL A 111 -15.94 -13.08 5.46
N ASP A 112 -17.24 -13.20 5.71
CA ASP A 112 -18.11 -14.15 5.02
C ASP A 112 -18.59 -13.60 3.67
N GLU A 113 -19.00 -14.49 2.78
CA GLU A 113 -19.61 -14.11 1.50
C GLU A 113 -20.80 -13.15 1.68
N GLY A 114 -20.84 -12.11 0.85
CA GLY A 114 -21.87 -11.07 0.89
C GLY A 114 -21.70 -10.06 2.03
N THR A 115 -20.66 -10.19 2.85
CA THR A 115 -20.38 -9.29 3.98
C THR A 115 -19.17 -8.42 3.72
N SER A 116 -19.09 -7.34 4.49
CA SER A 116 -17.98 -6.38 4.47
C SER A 116 -17.42 -6.19 5.87
N TYR A 117 -16.09 -6.10 5.98
CA TYR A 117 -15.39 -5.80 7.23
C TYR A 117 -14.42 -4.63 7.05
N ARG A 118 -14.46 -3.65 7.95
CA ARG A 118 -13.52 -2.52 7.96
C ARG A 118 -12.32 -2.84 8.85
N ILE A 119 -11.14 -2.77 8.25
CA ILE A 119 -9.85 -2.82 8.94
C ILE A 119 -9.40 -1.36 9.10
N PRO A 120 -9.37 -0.82 10.33
CA PRO A 120 -8.97 0.56 10.55
C PRO A 120 -7.50 0.78 10.22
N ALA A 121 -7.16 1.98 9.74
CA ALA A 121 -5.79 2.39 9.52
C ALA A 121 -5.02 2.34 10.84
N MET A 122 -3.85 1.71 10.83
CA MET A 122 -2.97 1.68 11.99
C MET A 122 -2.51 3.11 12.28
N LYS A 123 -2.85 3.63 13.46
CA LYS A 123 -2.24 4.86 13.96
C LYS A 123 -0.82 4.54 14.35
N LEU A 124 0.14 4.83 13.48
CA LEU A 124 1.55 4.79 13.86
C LEU A 124 1.76 5.81 15.00
N PRO A 125 2.43 5.44 16.10
CA PRO A 125 2.91 6.43 17.04
C PRO A 125 3.81 7.43 16.30
N PRO A 126 3.83 8.72 16.69
CA PRO A 126 4.75 9.68 16.10
C PRO A 126 6.16 9.12 16.16
N LEU A 127 6.91 9.20 15.06
CA LEU A 127 8.33 8.84 15.08
C LEU A 127 9.01 9.77 16.10
N GLU A 128 9.48 9.21 17.21
CA GLU A 128 10.31 9.95 18.17
C GLU A 128 11.58 10.38 17.44
N HIS A 129 11.72 11.69 17.22
CA HIS A 129 13.00 12.28 16.86
C HIS A 129 13.83 12.38 18.14
N ASP A 130 14.73 11.41 18.36
CA ASP A 130 15.82 11.59 19.32
C ASP A 130 17.17 11.34 18.64
N VAL A 131 17.89 12.44 18.37
CA VAL A 131 19.33 12.51 18.65
C VAL A 131 19.61 13.93 19.10
N GLY A 132 19.62 14.12 20.42
CA GLY A 132 20.30 15.25 21.05
C GLY A 132 21.73 15.39 20.51
N THR A 133 22.06 16.59 20.09
CA THR A 133 23.39 17.10 19.72
C THR A 133 24.47 16.64 20.70
N ALA A 134 25.33 15.72 20.27
CA ALA A 134 26.66 15.56 20.86
C ALA A 134 27.53 16.73 20.37
N ALA A 135 27.79 17.68 21.26
CA ALA A 135 28.77 18.73 21.05
C ALA A 135 30.18 18.10 20.97
N ASN A 136 30.83 18.26 19.82
CA ASN A 136 32.22 17.93 19.62
C ASN A 136 33.06 19.14 20.09
N SER A 137 33.72 19.05 21.24
CA SER A 137 34.77 20.01 21.63
C SER A 137 36.10 19.53 21.06
N PRO A 138 36.83 20.34 20.28
CA PRO A 138 38.20 20.01 19.92
C PRO A 138 39.11 20.21 21.14
N ALA A 139 40.09 19.32 21.26
CA ALA A 139 41.19 19.43 22.21
C ALA A 139 42.06 20.64 21.85
N ASP A 140 42.31 21.51 22.83
CA ASP A 140 43.40 22.47 22.77
C ASP A 140 44.71 21.71 23.05
N ASP A 141 45.63 21.84 22.10
CA ASP A 141 47.02 21.41 22.14
C ASP A 141 47.83 22.66 22.51
N ASP A 142 48.42 22.69 23.72
CA ASP A 142 49.57 23.52 24.13
C ASP A 142 50.16 23.01 25.46
#